data_AF-A0A164J5Q5-F1
#
_entry.id   AF-A0A164J5Q5-F1
#
_cell.length_a   1.000
_cell.length_b   1.000
_cell.length_c   1.000
_cell.angle_alpha   90.00
_cell.angle_beta   90.00
_cell.angle_gamma   90.00
#
_symmetry.space_group_name_H-M   'P 1'
#
loop_
_entity.id
_entity.type
_entity.pdbx_description
1 polymer ?
#
loop_
_entity_poly.entity_id
_entity_poly.type
_entity_poly.pdbx_seq_one_letter_code
_entity_poly.pdbx_strand_id
1 'polypeptide(L)'
;MVVCPLSTVLIWENEFRIWLPGDTFTTLNVCELACSKTSKTSKTRETKIKKWLNIGGVLILGYEIFRNLTKEKKKLTEQDEVFRQALVDPGPDVLICDEGHLLKNEDSEI
;
A
#
# COMPACT_ATOMS: atom_id res chain seq x y z
N MET A 1 2.75 -7.54 -0.47
CA MET A 1 1.88 -6.35 -0.37
C MET A 1 0.47 -6.80 -0.02
N VAL A 2 -0.19 -6.10 0.91
CA VAL A 2 -1.56 -6.38 1.35
C VAL A 2 -2.45 -5.20 0.97
N VAL A 3 -3.48 -5.45 0.18
CA VAL A 3 -4.53 -4.47 -0.12
C VAL A 3 -5.80 -4.89 0.61
N CYS A 4 -6.34 -3.99 1.44
CA CYS A 4 -7.43 -4.31 2.34
C CYS A 4 -8.42 -3.14 2.49
N PRO A 5 -9.61 -3.36 3.10
CA PRO A 5 -10.46 -2.27 3.55
C PRO A 5 -9.72 -1.30 4.47
N LEU A 6 -10.00 0.01 4.39
CA LEU A 6 -9.32 1.03 5.21
C LEU A 6 -9.44 0.75 6.72
N SER A 7 -10.56 0.16 7.15
CA SER A 7 -10.82 -0.22 8.53
C SER A 7 -9.87 -1.30 9.06
N THR A 8 -9.30 -2.14 8.18
CA THR A 8 -8.45 -3.27 8.58
C THR A 8 -6.96 -3.00 8.39
N VAL A 9 -6.56 -1.86 7.79
CA VAL A 9 -5.14 -1.51 7.59
C VAL A 9 -4.32 -1.56 8.88
N LEU A 10 -4.81 -0.94 9.96
CA LEU A 10 -4.11 -0.93 11.26
C LEU A 10 -4.22 -2.28 11.98
N ILE A 11 -5.27 -3.05 11.71
CA ILE A 11 -5.42 -4.41 12.24
C ILE A 11 -4.34 -5.30 11.64
N TRP A 12 -4.15 -5.26 10.32
CA TRP A 12 -3.09 -5.99 9.64
C TRP A 12 -1.70 -5.69 10.22
N GLU A 13 -1.37 -4.42 10.49
CA GLU A 13 -0.12 -4.05 11.13
C GLU A 13 0.02 -4.71 12.52
N ASN A 14 -1.05 -4.68 13.31
CA ASN A 14 -1.10 -5.30 14.63
C ASN A 14 -0.97 -6.83 14.56
N GLU A 15 -1.60 -7.49 13.58
CA GLU A 15 -1.44 -8.93 13.37
C GLU A 15 0.02 -9.27 13.08
N PHE A 16 0.71 -8.53 12.19
CA PHE A 16 2.14 -8.73 11.98
C PHE A 16 2.94 -8.56 13.29
N ARG A 17 2.56 -7.61 14.14
CA ARG A 17 3.22 -7.39 15.44
C ARG A 17 3.00 -8.52 16.42
N ILE A 18 1.81 -9.13 16.45
CA ILE A 18 1.47 -10.24 17.34
C ILE A 18 2.14 -11.54 16.90
N TRP A 19 2.08 -11.82 15.59
CA TRP A 19 2.48 -13.13 15.07
C TRP A 19 3.96 -13.23 14.69
N LEU A 20 4.66 -12.12 14.51
CA LEU A 20 6.11 -12.14 14.26
C LEU A 20 6.88 -12.14 15.59
N PRO A 21 7.71 -13.17 15.85
CA PRO A 21 8.43 -13.26 17.12
C PRO A 21 9.58 -12.25 17.22
N GLY A 22 9.71 -11.60 18.38
CA GLY A 22 10.87 -10.76 18.72
C GLY A 22 11.10 -9.61 17.74
N ASP A 23 12.37 -9.40 17.34
CA ASP A 23 12.76 -8.31 16.44
C ASP A 23 12.40 -8.56 14.96
N THR A 24 11.78 -9.70 14.64
CA THR A 24 11.44 -10.07 13.25
C THR A 24 10.54 -9.01 12.60
N PHE A 25 9.62 -8.42 13.36
CA PHE A 25 8.78 -7.31 12.89
C PHE A 25 9.63 -6.11 12.41
N THR A 26 10.64 -5.73 13.19
CA THR A 26 11.56 -4.63 12.86
C THR A 26 12.39 -4.96 11.62
N THR A 27 12.81 -6.22 11.47
CA THR A 27 13.56 -6.68 10.30
C THR A 27 12.72 -6.77 9.03
N LEU A 28 11.42 -7.08 9.15
CA LEU A 28 10.52 -7.25 8.01
C LEU A 28 10.06 -5.93 7.38
N ASN A 29 10.35 -4.78 8.01
CA ASN A 29 9.98 -3.43 7.50
C ASN A 29 8.49 -3.37 7.09
N VAL A 30 7.60 -3.66 8.03
CA VAL A 30 6.15 -3.52 7.82
C VAL A 30 5.80 -2.04 7.75
N CYS A 31 5.19 -1.61 6.64
CA CYS A 31 4.83 -0.24 6.38
C CYS A 31 3.38 -0.12 5.90
N GLU A 32 2.67 0.82 6.47
CA GLU A 32 1.26 1.07 6.28
C GLU A 32 0.99 2.43 5.63
N LEU A 33 0.06 2.44 4.68
CA LEU A 33 -0.46 3.64 4.06
C LEU A 33 -1.92 3.81 4.50
N ALA A 34 -2.12 4.41 5.68
CA ALA A 34 -3.44 4.81 6.14
C ALA A 34 -3.86 6.16 5.49
N CYS A 35 -5.13 6.30 5.14
CA CYS A 35 -5.65 7.49 4.49
C CYS A 35 -5.68 8.68 5.47
N SER A 36 -4.89 9.72 5.19
CA SER A 36 -5.04 11.04 5.81
C SER A 36 -5.24 12.06 4.70
N LYS A 37 -6.40 12.74 4.70
CA LYS A 37 -6.85 13.71 3.68
C LYS A 37 -6.00 15.00 3.62
N THR A 38 -4.79 15.02 4.19
CA THR A 38 -3.98 16.24 4.33
C THR A 38 -2.77 16.24 3.39
N SER A 39 -2.44 17.41 2.83
CA SER A 39 -1.31 17.62 1.90
C SER A 39 0.07 17.18 2.46
N LYS A 40 0.27 17.26 3.79
CA LYS A 40 1.47 16.76 4.49
C LYS A 40 1.68 15.24 4.34
N THR A 41 0.61 14.51 4.03
CA THR A 41 0.59 13.06 3.86
C THR A 41 1.22 12.62 2.53
N SER A 42 1.22 13.47 1.49
CA SER A 42 1.67 13.06 0.15
C SER A 42 3.18 12.81 0.09
N LYS A 43 3.99 13.74 0.63
CA LYS A 43 5.46 13.56 0.72
C LYS A 43 5.84 12.43 1.66
N THR A 44 5.14 12.32 2.80
CA THR A 44 5.37 11.23 3.76
C THR A 44 5.11 9.85 3.15
N ARG A 45 4.04 9.73 2.34
CA ARG A 45 3.70 8.52 1.60
C ARG A 45 4.74 8.19 0.53
N GLU A 46 5.25 9.19 -0.19
CA GLU A 46 6.34 8.97 -1.16
C GLU A 46 7.58 8.42 -0.48
N THR A 47 7.99 8.99 0.66
CA THR A 47 9.13 8.47 1.43
C THR A 47 8.90 7.04 1.92
N LYS A 48 7.69 6.73 2.40
CA LYS A 48 7.32 5.36 2.83
C LYS A 48 7.41 4.36 1.66
N ILE A 49 6.83 4.70 0.51
CA ILE A 49 6.85 3.84 -0.69
C ILE A 49 8.28 3.67 -1.22
N LYS A 50 9.06 4.76 -1.33
CA LYS A 50 10.47 4.69 -1.74
C LYS A 50 11.30 3.81 -0.80
N LYS A 51 11.10 3.97 0.51
CA LYS A 51 11.75 3.13 1.52
C LYS A 51 11.39 1.66 1.33
N TRP A 52 10.11 1.34 1.15
CA TRP A 52 9.65 -0.03 0.93
C TRP A 52 10.18 -0.60 -0.39
N LEU A 53 10.21 0.17 -1.47
CA LEU A 53 10.75 -0.25 -2.76
C LEU A 53 12.25 -0.61 -2.66
N ASN A 54 13.02 0.17 -1.90
CA ASN A 54 14.47 -0.04 -1.77
C ASN A 54 14.86 -1.13 -0.77
N ILE A 55 14.12 -1.26 0.33
CA ILE A 55 14.45 -2.18 1.44
C ILE A 55 13.69 -3.51 1.31
N GLY A 56 12.53 -3.51 0.66
CA GLY A 56 11.57 -4.60 0.68
C GLY A 56 10.75 -4.63 1.97
N GLY A 57 10.07 -5.76 2.19
CA GLY A 57 9.21 -5.99 3.34
C GLY A 57 7.72 -6.03 2.99
N VAL A 58 6.87 -5.66 3.94
CA VAL A 58 5.41 -5.69 3.74
C VAL A 58 4.84 -4.29 3.63
N LEU A 59 4.24 -3.97 2.49
CA LEU A 59 3.41 -2.78 2.31
C LEU A 59 1.94 -3.13 2.51
N ILE A 60 1.25 -2.41 3.39
CA ILE A 60 -0.17 -2.52 3.68
C ILE A 60 -0.85 -1.23 3.21
N LEU A 61 -1.90 -1.33 2.40
CA LEU A 61 -2.59 -0.17 1.87
C LEU A 61 -4.10 -0.43 1.68
N GLY A 62 -4.87 0.64 1.76
CA GLY A 62 -6.31 0.58 1.47
C GLY A 62 -6.60 0.48 -0.03
N TYR A 63 -7.70 -0.17 -0.41
CA TYR A 63 -8.18 -0.22 -1.81
C TYR A 63 -8.27 1.15 -2.48
N GLU A 64 -8.80 2.15 -1.78
CA GLU A 64 -8.94 3.52 -2.31
C GLU A 64 -7.57 4.15 -2.63
N ILE A 65 -6.57 3.93 -1.77
CA ILE A 65 -5.22 4.46 -1.97
C ILE A 65 -4.55 3.74 -3.14
N PHE A 66 -4.64 2.41 -3.18
CA PHE A 66 -4.10 1.63 -4.30
C PHE A 66 -4.65 2.16 -5.62
N ARG A 67 -5.97 2.22 -5.75
CA ARG A 67 -6.66 2.71 -6.94
C ARG A 67 -6.25 4.13 -7.32
N ASN A 68 -6.21 5.05 -6.36
CA ASN A 68 -5.84 6.45 -6.62
C ASN A 68 -4.39 6.60 -7.10
N LEU A 69 -3.49 5.72 -6.64
CA LEU A 69 -2.08 5.74 -7.00
C LEU A 69 -1.78 5.01 -8.31
N THR A 70 -2.58 4.01 -8.68
CA THR A 70 -2.42 3.22 -9.91
C THR A 70 -3.27 3.72 -11.07
N LYS A 71 -4.19 4.66 -10.83
CA LYS A 71 -5.03 5.27 -11.87
C LYS A 71 -4.18 5.91 -12.96
N GLU A 72 -4.52 5.61 -14.21
CA GLU A 72 -3.85 6.21 -15.37
C GLU A 72 -4.04 7.73 -15.40
N LYS A 73 -2.95 8.45 -15.64
CA LYS A 73 -2.91 9.90 -15.76
C LYS A 73 -2.42 10.28 -17.15
N LYS A 74 -3.03 11.31 -17.74
CA LYS A 74 -2.60 11.87 -19.05
C LYS A 74 -1.18 12.42 -19.03
N LYS A 75 -0.71 12.90 -17.88
CA LYS A 75 0.65 13.39 -17.65
C LYS A 75 1.14 12.82 -16.32
N LEU A 76 2.18 12.01 -16.38
CA LEU A 76 2.83 11.45 -15.19
C LEU A 76 3.80 12.48 -14.61
N THR A 77 3.81 12.58 -13.29
CA THR A 77 4.88 13.25 -12.53
C THR A 77 5.94 12.22 -12.14
N GLU A 78 7.14 12.67 -11.77
CA GLU A 78 8.19 11.80 -11.22
C GLU A 78 7.68 10.97 -10.02
N GLN A 79 6.82 11.58 -9.20
CA GLN A 79 6.18 10.89 -8.07
C GLN A 79 5.25 9.76 -8.55
N ASP A 80 4.51 9.96 -9.64
CA ASP A 80 3.61 8.95 -10.20
C ASP A 80 4.38 7.77 -10.79
N GLU A 81 5.54 8.02 -11.40
CA GLU A 81 6.42 6.96 -11.89
C GLU A 81 6.94 6.08 -10.74
N VAL A 82 7.35 6.69 -9.64
CA VAL A 82 7.76 5.95 -8.43
C VAL A 82 6.63 5.08 -7.89
N PHE A 83 5.41 5.61 -7.85
CA PHE A 83 4.24 4.83 -7.41
C PHE A 83 3.90 3.69 -8.36
N ARG A 84 3.98 3.93 -9.66
CA ARG A 84 3.75 2.89 -10.67
C ARG A 84 4.80 1.78 -10.57
N GLN A 85 6.07 2.13 -10.40
CA GLN A 85 7.14 1.15 -10.23
C GLN A 85 6.94 0.30 -8.98
N ALA A 86 6.57 0.93 -7.86
CA ALA A 86 6.35 0.22 -6.61
C ALA A 86 5.09 -0.65 -6.58
N LEU A 87 4.01 -0.22 -7.26
CA LEU A 87 2.68 -0.83 -7.09
C LEU A 87 2.22 -1.68 -8.28
N VAL A 88 2.79 -1.49 -9.47
CA VAL A 88 2.26 -2.07 -10.72
C VAL A 88 3.32 -2.80 -11.54
N ASP A 89 4.44 -2.14 -11.86
CA ASP A 89 5.42 -2.68 -12.82
C ASP A 89 6.85 -2.23 -12.44
N PRO A 90 7.65 -3.08 -11.76
CA PRO A 90 7.41 -4.50 -11.52
C PRO A 90 6.35 -4.81 -10.46
N GLY A 91 6.07 -3.89 -9.53
CA GLY A 91 5.13 -4.12 -8.43
C GLY A 91 5.66 -5.06 -7.33
N PRO A 92 4.80 -5.54 -6.41
CA PRO A 92 5.20 -6.48 -5.37
C PRO A 92 5.32 -7.92 -5.88
N ASP A 93 6.19 -8.72 -5.26
CA ASP A 93 6.32 -10.16 -5.54
C ASP A 93 5.06 -10.96 -5.21
N VAL A 94 4.35 -10.54 -4.15
CA VAL A 94 3.11 -11.17 -3.68
C VAL A 94 2.09 -10.08 -3.38
N LEU A 95 0.89 -10.22 -3.95
CA LEU A 95 -0.26 -9.37 -3.69
C LEU A 95 -1.35 -10.16 -2.97
N ILE A 96 -1.73 -9.70 -1.79
CA ILE A 96 -2.83 -10.24 -0.98
C ILE A 96 -3.97 -9.24 -1.02
N CYS A 97 -5.15 -9.67 -1.48
CA CYS A 97 -6.37 -8.87 -1.48
C CYS A 97 -7.31 -9.36 -0.39
N ASP A 98 -7.37 -8.63 0.72
CA ASP A 98 -8.31 -8.89 1.82
C ASP A 98 -9.71 -8.45 1.39
N GLU A 99 -10.73 -9.27 1.62
CA GLU A 99 -12.09 -9.05 1.12
C GLU A 99 -12.17 -8.80 -0.40
N GLY A 100 -11.47 -9.61 -1.19
CA GLY A 100 -11.40 -9.46 -2.66
C GLY A 100 -12.75 -9.50 -3.40
N HIS A 101 -13.85 -9.90 -2.75
CA HIS A 101 -15.20 -9.77 -3.31
C HIS A 101 -15.60 -8.30 -3.54
N LEU A 102 -15.05 -7.36 -2.76
CA LEU A 102 -15.26 -5.91 -2.94
C LEU A 102 -14.69 -5.38 -4.27
N LEU A 103 -13.75 -6.09 -4.87
CA LEU A 103 -13.18 -5.74 -6.18
C LEU A 103 -14.11 -6.05 -7.36
N LYS A 104 -15.14 -6.88 -7.16
CA LYS A 104 -16.00 -7.40 -8.24
C LYS A 104 -17.30 -6.60 -8.45
N ASN A 105 -17.57 -5.55 -7.67
CA ASN A 105 -18.78 -4.77 -7.88
C ASN A 105 -18.63 -3.85 -9.11
N GLU A 106 -19.24 -4.27 -10.22
CA GLU A 106 -19.31 -3.54 -11.50
C GLU A 106 -20.09 -2.20 -11.40
N ASP A 107 -20.88 -1.98 -10.34
CA ASP A 107 -21.58 -0.71 -10.07
C ASP A 107 -20.77 0.30 -9.27
N SER A 108 -19.64 -0.11 -8.71
CA SER A 108 -18.65 0.87 -8.28
C SER A 108 -17.86 1.20 -9.52
N GLU A 109 -17.88 2.45 -9.97
CA GLU A 109 -16.73 2.97 -10.69
C GLU A 109 -15.52 2.72 -9.78
N ILE A 110 -14.83 1.58 -9.96
CA ILE A 110 -13.46 1.22 -9.52
C ILE A 110 -12.49 1.58 -10.65
#